data_AF-A0A5J4TDD0-F1
#
_entry.id   AF-A0A5J4TDD0-F1
#
_cell.length_a   1.000
_cell.length_b   1.000
_cell.length_c   1.000
_cell.angle_alpha   90.00
_cell.angle_beta   90.00
_cell.angle_gamma   90.00
#
_symmetry.space_group_name_H-M   'P 1'
#
loop_
_entity.id
_entity.type
_entity.pdbx_description
1 polymer ?
#
loop_
_entity_poly.entity_id
_entity_poly.type
_entity_poly.pdbx_seq_one_letter_code
_entity_poly.pdbx_strand_id
1 'polypeptide(L)'
;INTPNALLSLCTLSSYKLRFYFSQELDLQTLALRNGSRECLSIIQDCGDVSTNSELINVGYARVFIIAISSASGSGEEQDREIKDGLDNISQFIRCLNKGKQDSFPLQPLLAHRSDEQLEEEGGNEEIDSQLINKRHQYCNIKDQANIANGRILNYFIEQGNPKLYWYQ
;
A
#
# COMPACT_ATOMS: atom_id res chain seq x y z
N ILE A 1 -10.76 16.16 -5.34
CA ILE A 1 -11.64 16.02 -4.15
C ILE A 1 -10.97 16.81 -3.03
N ASN A 2 -11.65 17.70 -2.32
CA ASN A 2 -11.05 18.51 -1.24
C ASN A 2 -11.70 18.10 0.09
N THR A 3 -11.35 16.92 0.58
CA THR A 3 -11.89 16.33 1.82
C THR A 3 -10.80 15.57 2.58
N PRO A 4 -9.74 16.25 3.06
CA PRO A 4 -8.67 15.60 3.84
C PRO A 4 -9.21 14.82 5.05
N ASN A 5 -10.32 15.29 5.63
CA ASN A 5 -11.00 14.59 6.73
C ASN A 5 -11.52 13.20 6.34
N ALA A 6 -11.92 12.98 5.08
CA ALA A 6 -12.44 11.68 4.64
C ALA A 6 -11.31 10.65 4.48
N LEU A 7 -10.19 11.04 3.86
CA LEU A 7 -9.03 10.15 3.69
C LEU A 7 -8.39 9.79 5.03
N LEU A 8 -8.23 10.78 5.92
CA LEU A 8 -7.76 10.55 7.27
C LEU A 8 -8.70 9.59 8.04
N SER A 9 -10.02 9.78 7.90
CA SER A 9 -10.99 8.88 8.54
C SER A 9 -10.86 7.46 8.02
N LEU A 10 -10.78 7.27 6.70
CA LEU A 10 -10.62 5.96 6.09
C LEU A 10 -9.30 5.29 6.52
N CYS A 11 -8.19 6.03 6.55
CA CYS A 11 -6.90 5.52 7.03
C CYS A 11 -7.00 5.09 8.49
N THR A 12 -7.70 5.86 9.33
CA THR A 12 -7.93 5.50 10.74
C THR A 12 -8.78 4.23 10.87
N LEU A 13 -9.85 4.13 10.09
CA LEU A 13 -10.77 2.99 10.09
C LEU A 13 -10.09 1.70 9.59
N SER A 14 -9.14 1.81 8.67
CA SER A 14 -8.37 0.67 8.13
C SER A 14 -7.58 -0.12 9.19
N SER A 15 -7.31 0.51 10.34
CA SER A 15 -6.60 -0.07 11.49
C SER A 15 -7.46 -0.11 12.75
N TYR A 16 -8.77 0.14 12.63
CA TYR A 16 -9.64 0.28 13.79
C TYR A 16 -9.64 -1.00 14.64
N LYS A 17 -9.36 -0.81 15.94
CA LYS A 17 -9.41 -1.86 16.98
C LYS A 17 -8.55 -3.10 16.71
N LEU A 18 -7.59 -3.01 15.79
CA LEU A 18 -6.75 -4.11 15.33
C LEU A 18 -5.98 -4.85 16.46
N ARG A 19 -5.63 -4.17 17.56
CA ARG A 19 -4.84 -4.72 18.67
C ARG A 19 -5.67 -5.18 19.87
N PHE A 20 -6.99 -5.25 19.74
CA PHE A 20 -7.89 -5.60 20.84
C PHE A 20 -8.74 -6.80 20.44
N TYR A 21 -8.75 -7.83 21.29
CA TYR A 21 -9.63 -9.00 21.13
C TYR A 21 -11.00 -8.69 21.74
N PHE A 22 -12.05 -8.76 20.93
CA PHE A 22 -13.43 -8.58 21.41
C PHE A 22 -14.22 -9.88 21.32
N SER A 23 -15.55 -9.78 21.45
CA SER A 23 -16.44 -10.87 21.05
C SER A 23 -16.27 -11.15 19.55
N GLN A 24 -16.45 -12.42 19.17
CA GLN A 24 -16.31 -12.89 17.78
C GLN A 24 -17.14 -12.05 16.78
N GLU A 25 -18.34 -11.63 17.16
CA GLU A 25 -19.21 -10.80 16.31
C GLU A 25 -18.62 -9.38 16.08
N LEU A 26 -18.04 -8.77 17.12
CA LEU A 26 -17.39 -7.47 16.98
C LEU A 26 -16.09 -7.57 16.18
N ASP A 27 -15.35 -8.68 16.32
CA ASP A 27 -14.16 -8.94 15.52
C ASP A 27 -14.49 -9.06 14.03
N LEU A 28 -15.58 -9.75 13.67
CA LEU A 28 -16.06 -9.83 12.28
C LEU A 28 -16.51 -8.47 11.73
N GLN A 29 -17.27 -7.70 12.51
CA GLN A 29 -17.71 -6.36 12.08
C GLN A 29 -16.53 -5.41 11.88
N THR A 30 -15.56 -5.43 12.79
CA THR A 30 -14.37 -4.58 12.67
C THR A 30 -13.47 -5.04 11.52
N LEU A 31 -13.39 -6.33 11.22
CA LEU A 31 -12.69 -6.84 10.04
C LEU A 31 -13.31 -6.31 8.74
N ALA A 32 -14.63 -6.45 8.60
CA ALA A 32 -15.35 -5.93 7.44
C ALA A 32 -15.17 -4.41 7.28
N LEU A 33 -15.21 -3.66 8.38
CA LEU A 33 -14.96 -2.22 8.39
C LEU A 33 -13.54 -1.88 7.92
N ARG A 34 -12.53 -2.59 8.42
CA ARG A 34 -11.12 -2.40 8.01
C ARG A 34 -10.97 -2.69 6.52
N ASN A 35 -11.50 -3.81 6.04
CA ASN A 35 -11.37 -4.24 4.65
C ASN A 35 -12.10 -3.29 3.70
N GLY A 36 -13.34 -2.91 4.00
CA GLY A 36 -14.06 -1.92 3.20
C GLY A 36 -13.35 -0.56 3.16
N SER A 37 -12.76 -0.13 4.27
CA SER A 37 -11.99 1.12 4.30
C SER A 37 -10.73 1.05 3.43
N ARG A 38 -10.01 -0.07 3.45
CA ARG A 38 -8.82 -0.32 2.62
C ARG A 38 -9.18 -0.38 1.14
N GLU A 39 -10.28 -1.07 0.79
CA GLU A 39 -10.78 -1.15 -0.58
C GLU A 39 -11.19 0.23 -1.11
N CYS A 40 -11.91 1.02 -0.31
CA CYS A 40 -12.22 2.41 -0.68
C CYS A 40 -10.95 3.24 -0.94
N LEU A 41 -9.93 3.13 -0.08
CA LEU A 41 -8.68 3.84 -0.27
C LEU A 41 -7.94 3.39 -1.54
N SER A 42 -7.95 2.09 -1.85
CA SER A 42 -7.39 1.54 -3.09
C SER A 42 -8.05 2.15 -4.32
N ILE A 43 -9.39 2.18 -4.35
CA ILE A 43 -10.16 2.78 -5.45
C ILE A 43 -9.83 4.27 -5.59
N ILE A 44 -9.72 5.00 -4.48
CA ILE A 44 -9.36 6.42 -4.48
C ILE A 44 -7.95 6.62 -5.05
N GLN A 45 -6.97 5.82 -4.63
CA GLN A 45 -5.61 5.88 -5.16
C GLN A 45 -5.58 5.57 -6.65
N ASP A 46 -6.34 4.57 -7.11
CA ASP A 46 -6.37 4.17 -8.51
C ASP A 46 -7.09 5.18 -9.39
N CYS A 47 -8.17 5.80 -8.92
CA CYS A 47 -8.89 6.83 -9.68
C CYS A 47 -8.27 8.23 -9.54
N GLY A 48 -7.46 8.43 -8.50
CA GLY A 48 -6.95 9.73 -8.07
C GLY A 48 -5.95 10.37 -9.01
N ASP A 49 -5.86 11.69 -8.90
CA ASP A 49 -4.87 12.54 -9.55
C ASP A 49 -3.67 12.82 -8.63
N VAL A 50 -2.79 13.75 -9.03
CA VAL A 50 -1.66 14.21 -8.23
C VAL A 50 -2.09 14.68 -6.84
N SER A 51 -3.13 15.51 -6.78
CA SER A 51 -3.62 16.09 -5.53
C SER A 51 -4.08 15.00 -4.56
N THR A 52 -4.80 14.01 -5.09
CA THR A 52 -5.29 12.86 -4.32
C THR A 52 -4.13 12.06 -3.73
N ASN A 53 -3.09 11.76 -4.51
CA ASN A 53 -1.91 11.05 -4.03
C ASN A 53 -1.12 11.85 -2.99
N SER A 54 -0.99 13.17 -3.18
CA SER A 54 -0.34 14.02 -2.17
C SER A 54 -1.10 14.01 -0.85
N GLU A 55 -2.43 14.01 -0.86
CA GLU A 55 -3.23 13.92 0.36
C GLU A 55 -3.09 12.55 1.03
N LEU A 56 -3.10 11.45 0.25
CA LEU A 56 -2.88 10.10 0.76
C LEU A 56 -1.54 9.99 1.50
N ILE A 57 -0.46 10.50 0.92
CA ILE A 57 0.87 10.52 1.56
C ILE A 57 0.82 11.35 2.86
N ASN A 58 0.18 12.53 2.83
CA ASN A 58 0.07 13.40 4.00
C ASN A 58 -0.69 12.76 5.17
N VAL A 59 -1.72 11.93 4.90
CA VAL A 59 -2.47 11.23 5.95
C VAL A 59 -1.84 9.90 6.36
N GLY A 60 -0.67 9.59 5.80
CA GLY A 60 0.13 8.43 6.16
C GLY A 60 -0.35 7.13 5.54
N TYR A 61 -0.82 7.16 4.29
CA TYR A 61 -1.42 6.01 3.62
C TYR A 61 -0.52 4.77 3.54
N ALA A 62 0.81 4.90 3.45
CA ALA A 62 1.73 3.75 3.41
C ALA A 62 1.55 2.82 4.62
N ARG A 63 1.30 3.40 5.81
CA ARG A 63 1.04 2.66 7.05
C ARG A 63 -0.18 1.75 6.95
N VAL A 64 -1.19 2.13 6.17
CA VAL A 64 -2.41 1.32 5.96
C VAL A 64 -2.05 -0.03 5.34
N PHE A 65 -1.15 -0.03 4.36
CA PHE A 65 -0.72 -1.25 3.69
C PHE A 65 0.13 -2.14 4.58
N ILE A 66 1.08 -1.52 5.30
CA ILE A 66 1.95 -2.23 6.24
C ILE A 66 1.10 -2.94 7.29
N ILE A 67 0.16 -2.22 7.92
CA ILE A 67 -0.77 -2.82 8.87
C ILE A 67 -1.57 -3.98 8.24
N ALA A 68 -2.02 -3.83 6.99
CA ALA A 68 -2.77 -4.88 6.30
C ALA A 68 -1.96 -6.17 6.12
N ILE A 69 -0.70 -6.07 5.66
CA ILE A 69 0.15 -7.25 5.41
C ILE A 69 0.68 -7.87 6.72
N SER A 70 0.96 -7.05 7.74
CA SER A 70 1.51 -7.52 9.03
C SER A 70 0.45 -8.11 9.96
N SER A 71 -0.79 -7.59 9.86
CA SER A 71 -1.84 -7.89 10.82
C SER A 71 -3.02 -8.63 10.22
N ALA A 72 -2.84 -9.24 9.04
CA ALA A 72 -3.84 -10.07 8.40
C ALA A 72 -4.35 -11.09 9.45
N SER A 73 -5.60 -10.93 9.87
CA SER A 73 -6.12 -11.56 11.12
C SER A 73 -6.98 -12.78 10.84
N GLY A 74 -7.24 -13.07 9.56
CA GLY A 74 -8.04 -14.21 9.12
C GLY A 74 -7.33 -15.55 9.35
N SER A 75 -7.89 -16.61 8.77
CA SER A 75 -7.23 -17.91 8.70
C SER A 75 -7.43 -18.50 7.32
N GLY A 76 -6.43 -19.24 6.83
CA GLY A 76 -6.48 -19.83 5.49
C GLY A 76 -6.54 -18.77 4.39
N GLU A 77 -7.40 -18.99 3.39
CA GLU A 77 -7.42 -18.20 2.15
C GLU A 77 -7.77 -16.73 2.32
N GLU A 78 -8.62 -16.37 3.29
CA GLU A 78 -9.05 -14.98 3.49
C GLU A 78 -7.88 -14.10 3.91
N GLN A 79 -7.06 -14.60 4.82
CA GLN A 79 -5.84 -13.93 5.26
C GLN A 79 -4.84 -13.76 4.10
N ASP A 80 -4.70 -14.80 3.29
CA ASP A 80 -3.76 -14.79 2.18
C ASP A 80 -4.19 -13.82 1.07
N ARG A 81 -5.50 -13.64 0.88
CA ARG A 81 -6.05 -12.60 0.00
C ARG A 81 -5.78 -11.20 0.54
N GLU A 82 -6.00 -10.96 1.84
CA GLU A 82 -5.70 -9.65 2.45
C GLU A 82 -4.23 -9.25 2.28
N ILE A 83 -3.30 -10.20 2.50
CA ILE A 83 -1.87 -9.96 2.30
C ILE A 83 -1.58 -9.68 0.82
N LYS A 84 -2.11 -10.51 -0.08
CA LYS A 84 -1.93 -10.36 -1.53
C LYS A 84 -2.42 -9.00 -2.01
N ASP A 85 -3.60 -8.57 -1.57
CA ASP A 85 -4.20 -7.30 -2.00
C ASP A 85 -3.46 -6.10 -1.38
N GLY A 86 -2.98 -6.22 -0.14
CA GLY A 86 -2.06 -5.24 0.46
C GLY A 86 -0.78 -5.05 -0.35
N LEU A 87 -0.13 -6.14 -0.77
CA LEU A 87 1.08 -6.12 -1.59
C LEU A 87 0.84 -5.55 -3.00
N ASP A 88 -0.29 -5.89 -3.64
CA ASP A 88 -0.67 -5.31 -4.93
C ASP A 88 -0.90 -3.80 -4.81
N ASN A 89 -1.60 -3.34 -3.77
CA ASN A 89 -1.82 -1.92 -3.54
C ASN A 89 -0.51 -1.14 -3.32
N ILE A 90 0.45 -1.68 -2.55
CA ILE A 90 1.80 -1.10 -2.42
C ILE A 90 2.44 -1.00 -3.81
N SER A 91 2.40 -2.09 -4.57
CA SER A 91 3.01 -2.15 -5.90
C SER A 91 2.41 -1.14 -6.87
N GLN A 92 1.09 -0.98 -6.88
CA GLN A 92 0.40 0.00 -7.73
C GLN A 92 0.70 1.41 -7.29
N PHE A 93 0.63 1.69 -5.99
CA PHE A 93 0.91 3.01 -5.44
C PHE A 93 2.32 3.50 -5.81
N ILE A 94 3.35 2.69 -5.55
CA ILE A 94 4.74 3.03 -5.90
C ILE A 94 4.92 3.15 -7.42
N ARG A 95 4.32 2.24 -8.21
CA ARG A 95 4.38 2.31 -9.68
C ARG A 95 3.79 3.62 -10.21
N CYS A 96 2.64 4.04 -9.69
CA CYS A 96 1.95 5.26 -10.10
C CYS A 96 2.81 6.50 -9.79
N LEU A 97 3.48 6.54 -8.64
CA LEU A 97 4.36 7.65 -8.29
C LEU A 97 5.62 7.71 -9.18
N ASN A 98 6.22 6.55 -9.50
CA ASN A 98 7.47 6.48 -10.27
C ASN A 98 7.29 6.68 -11.78
N LYS A 99 6.19 6.16 -12.35
CA LYS A 99 5.98 6.18 -13.80
C LYS A 99 4.91 7.17 -14.25
N GLY A 100 4.22 7.77 -13.29
CA GLY A 100 2.97 8.46 -13.56
C GLY A 100 1.86 7.48 -13.92
N LYS A 101 0.68 8.03 -14.18
CA LYS A 101 -0.48 7.29 -14.63
C LYS A 101 -0.96 7.89 -15.94
N GLN A 102 -0.99 7.05 -16.98
CA GLN A 102 -1.43 7.45 -18.31
C GLN A 102 -2.80 8.15 -18.22
N ASP A 103 -2.92 9.31 -18.85
CA ASP A 103 -4.10 10.18 -18.85
C ASP A 103 -4.51 10.79 -17.50
N SER A 104 -3.75 10.58 -16.43
CA SER A 104 -4.00 11.19 -15.10
C SER A 104 -2.90 12.17 -14.68
N PHE A 105 -1.64 11.74 -14.65
CA PHE A 105 -0.52 12.59 -14.21
C PHE A 105 0.87 12.05 -14.62
N PRO A 106 1.88 12.92 -14.82
CA PRO A 106 3.26 12.50 -15.08
C PRO A 106 3.93 11.92 -13.82
N LEU A 107 5.09 11.29 -13.95
CA LEU A 107 5.86 10.81 -12.80
C LEU A 107 6.11 11.91 -11.74
N GLN A 108 6.14 11.53 -10.47
CA GLN A 108 6.18 12.45 -9.33
C GLN A 108 7.33 12.11 -8.37
N PRO A 109 8.57 12.56 -8.66
CA PRO A 109 9.75 12.13 -7.90
C PRO A 109 9.69 12.49 -6.42
N LEU A 110 9.16 13.67 -6.10
CA LEU A 110 9.05 14.17 -4.72
C LEU A 110 8.05 13.38 -3.89
N LEU A 111 6.91 13.01 -4.49
CA LEU A 111 5.90 12.19 -3.80
C LEU A 111 6.37 10.73 -3.68
N ALA A 112 7.08 10.21 -4.68
CA ALA A 112 7.73 8.90 -4.61
C ALA A 112 8.74 8.86 -3.45
N HIS A 113 9.61 9.86 -3.34
CA HIS A 113 10.60 9.97 -2.26
C HIS A 113 9.94 9.96 -0.89
N ARG A 114 8.91 10.79 -0.70
CA ARG A 114 8.23 10.90 0.58
C ARG A 114 7.48 9.62 0.95
N SER A 115 6.95 8.91 -0.05
CA SER A 115 6.27 7.63 0.18
C SER A 115 7.26 6.53 0.56
N ASP A 116 8.45 6.55 -0.04
CA ASP A 116 9.55 5.65 0.28
C ASP A 116 10.07 5.89 1.70
N GLU A 117 10.35 7.14 2.07
CA GLU A 117 10.68 7.53 3.45
C GLU A 117 9.62 7.03 4.43
N GLN A 118 8.34 7.23 4.12
CA GLN A 118 7.26 6.78 4.99
C GLN A 118 7.20 5.24 5.11
N LEU A 119 7.46 4.53 4.01
CA LEU A 119 7.46 3.07 4.00
C LEU A 119 8.61 2.53 4.84
N GLU A 120 9.80 3.11 4.74
CA GLU A 120 10.97 2.78 5.57
C GLU A 120 10.73 3.11 7.05
N GLU A 121 10.22 4.30 7.37
CA GLU A 121 9.96 4.74 8.76
C GLU A 121 8.99 3.81 9.50
N GLU A 122 8.04 3.21 8.77
CA GLU A 122 7.04 2.29 9.31
C GLU A 122 7.47 0.82 9.25
N GLY A 123 8.72 0.52 8.81
CA GLY A 123 9.26 -0.83 8.69
C GLY A 123 8.64 -1.66 7.55
N GLY A 124 8.14 -0.99 6.52
CA GLY A 124 7.40 -1.61 5.44
C GLY A 124 8.25 -2.57 4.60
N ASN A 125 9.55 -2.29 4.44
CA ASN A 125 10.47 -3.17 3.71
C ASN A 125 10.63 -4.52 4.43
N GLU A 126 10.84 -4.50 5.74
CA GLU A 126 10.91 -5.71 6.57
C GLU A 126 9.60 -6.50 6.54
N GLU A 127 8.48 -5.79 6.60
CA GLU A 127 7.16 -6.42 6.57
C GLU A 127 6.86 -7.06 5.22
N ILE A 128 7.25 -6.46 4.09
CA ILE A 128 7.16 -7.07 2.75
C ILE A 128 8.09 -8.28 2.66
N ASP A 129 9.34 -8.16 3.12
CA ASP A 129 10.33 -9.25 3.08
C ASP A 129 9.88 -10.46 3.92
N SER A 130 9.22 -10.21 5.06
CA SER A 130 8.64 -11.28 5.87
C SER A 130 7.61 -12.11 5.09
N GLN A 131 6.93 -11.53 4.08
CA GLN A 131 5.98 -12.24 3.24
C GLN A 131 6.65 -13.15 2.20
N LEU A 132 7.95 -12.98 1.91
CA LEU A 132 8.70 -13.88 1.01
C LEU A 132 8.91 -15.26 1.61
N ILE A 133 9.09 -15.32 2.94
CA ILE A 133 9.25 -16.57 3.70
C ILE A 133 7.92 -17.16 4.16
N ASN A 134 6.82 -16.44 3.95
CA ASN A 134 5.49 -16.89 4.31
C ASN A 134 5.15 -18.21 3.59
N LYS A 135 4.84 -19.25 4.39
CA LYS A 135 4.56 -20.63 3.93
C LYS A 135 3.06 -20.93 3.81
N ARG A 136 2.20 -19.91 3.89
CA ARG A 136 0.74 -20.05 3.74
C ARG A 136 0.35 -20.42 2.31
N HIS A 137 -0.95 -20.49 2.01
CA HIS A 137 -1.48 -21.26 0.87
C HIS A 137 -0.76 -20.94 -0.45
N GLN A 138 -0.21 -21.98 -1.10
CA GLN A 138 0.53 -21.88 -2.36
C GLN A 138 -0.26 -21.23 -3.50
N TYR A 139 -1.59 -21.21 -3.43
CA TYR A 139 -2.45 -20.69 -4.51
C TYR A 139 -2.54 -19.15 -4.55
N CYS A 140 -2.12 -18.44 -3.50
CA CYS A 140 -2.31 -16.99 -3.41
C CYS A 140 -1.14 -16.16 -3.95
N ASN A 141 -0.09 -16.77 -4.53
CA ASN A 141 1.06 -16.07 -5.14
C ASN A 141 1.64 -14.92 -4.29
N ILE A 142 1.56 -15.00 -2.95
CA ILE A 142 2.01 -13.94 -2.03
C ILE A 142 3.49 -13.62 -2.25
N LYS A 143 4.31 -14.66 -2.44
CA LYS A 143 5.74 -14.51 -2.70
C LYS A 143 6.02 -13.73 -3.99
N ASP A 144 5.25 -14.01 -5.04
CA ASP A 144 5.39 -13.29 -6.31
C ASP A 144 4.97 -11.83 -6.13
N GLN A 145 3.89 -11.56 -5.38
CA GLN A 145 3.47 -10.19 -5.10
C GLN A 145 4.48 -9.43 -4.23
N ALA A 146 5.07 -10.07 -3.23
CA ALA A 146 6.13 -9.46 -2.42
C ALA A 146 7.38 -9.16 -3.27
N ASN A 147 7.78 -10.07 -4.17
CA ASN A 147 8.85 -9.82 -5.13
C ASN A 147 8.51 -8.66 -6.10
N ILE A 148 7.26 -8.57 -6.56
CA ILE A 148 6.80 -7.46 -7.39
C ILE A 148 6.90 -6.14 -6.62
N ALA A 149 6.40 -6.09 -5.38
CA ALA A 149 6.46 -4.90 -4.52
C ALA A 149 7.91 -4.44 -4.30
N ASN A 150 8.80 -5.36 -3.90
CA ASN A 150 10.22 -5.09 -3.77
C ASN A 150 10.83 -4.61 -5.09
N GLY A 151 10.48 -5.22 -6.22
CA GLY A 151 10.92 -4.78 -7.53
C GLY A 151 10.44 -3.37 -7.89
N ARG A 152 9.23 -2.96 -7.46
CA ARG A 152 8.73 -1.59 -7.68
C ARG A 152 9.48 -0.58 -6.83
N ILE A 153 9.74 -0.90 -5.58
CA ILE A 153 10.54 -0.10 -4.65
C ILE A 153 11.97 0.03 -5.17
N LEU A 154 12.64 -1.06 -5.57
CA LEU A 154 13.99 -1.02 -6.12
C LEU A 154 14.09 -0.24 -7.44
N ASN A 155 13.11 -0.37 -8.33
CA ASN A 155 13.10 0.38 -9.58
C ASN A 155 13.05 1.90 -9.36
N TYR A 156 12.41 2.37 -8.28
CA TYR A 156 12.48 3.78 -7.89
C TYR A 156 13.94 4.23 -7.71
N PHE A 157 14.71 3.51 -6.90
CA PHE A 157 16.10 3.84 -6.61
C PHE A 157 16.98 3.80 -7.85
N ILE A 158 16.74 2.85 -8.77
CA ILE A 158 17.47 2.79 -10.05
C ILE A 158 17.12 4.00 -10.93
N GLU A 159 15.83 4.37 -11.03
CA GLU A 159 15.38 5.51 -11.82
C GLU A 159 15.89 6.85 -11.25
N GLN A 160 16.01 6.99 -9.92
CA GLN A 160 16.61 8.18 -9.28
C GLN A 160 18.15 8.20 -9.38
N GLY A 161 18.80 7.05 -9.20
CA GLY A 161 20.26 6.91 -9.24
C GLY A 161 20.84 6.92 -10.67
N ASN A 162 19.99 6.72 -11.67
CA ASN A 162 20.32 6.90 -13.09
C ASN A 162 19.57 8.12 -13.63
N PRO A 163 19.94 9.35 -13.22
CA PRO A 163 19.39 10.54 -13.86
C PRO A 163 19.71 10.41 -15.33
N LYS A 164 18.69 10.23 -16.17
CA LYS A 164 18.87 10.24 -17.63
C LYS A 164 19.61 11.53 -17.97
N LEU A 165 20.90 11.42 -18.27
CA LEU A 165 21.67 12.50 -18.86
C LEU A 165 20.87 12.93 -20.10
N TYR A 166 20.42 14.19 -20.11
CA TYR A 166 19.65 14.83 -21.17
C TYR A 166 20.48 15.00 -22.47
N TRP A 167 21.14 13.94 -22.93
CA TRP A 167 22.06 13.93 -24.07
C TRP A 167 21.81 12.80 -25.06
N TYR A 168 20.61 12.21 -25.09
CA TYR A 168 20.18 11.39 -26.21
C TYR A 168 18.82 11.86 -26.75
N GLN A 169 18.95 12.68 -27.81
CA GLN A 169 18.03 13.01 -28.91
C GLN A 169 16.67 13.64 -28.58
#